data_AF-A0A937GSG3-F1
#
_entry.id   AF-A0A937GSG3-F1
#
_cell.length_a   1.000
_cell.length_b   1.000
_cell.length_c   1.000
_cell.angle_alpha   90.00
_cell.angle_beta   90.00
_cell.angle_gamma   90.00
#
_symmetry.space_group_name_H-M   'P 1'
#
loop_
_entity.id
_entity.type
_entity.pdbx_description
1 polymer ?
#
loop_
_entity_poly.entity_id
_entity_poly.type
_entity_poly.pdbx_seq_one_letter_code
_entity_poly.pdbx_strand_id
1 'polypeptide(L)'
;MVLIYFVAVLFVLLSNLGAILPSFKLIITEAFNFETAIQGGIWGVVILGARRAMFSNEAGLGSAPMYHGQSKTDEPIQEGLVAMLGPFIDTIVVCTITALVILLSGAYLEAETNGILMTLIAFKKTLFGFGDVILMIVVSAFALSTIFTYSYFGVKSLSYLTRSTKAGKYFNYFYIITIVIAAISSVDLVVNLMDLAYSLMLIPNMIAVLLLSPKVNAAARSYFQRFKANEL
;
A
#
# COMPACT_ATOMS: atom_id res chain seq x y z
N MET A 1 -7.58 -14.24 2.18
CA MET A 1 -6.17 -13.82 2.06
C MET A 1 -5.66 -13.14 3.33
N VAL A 2 -6.22 -12.00 3.76
CA VAL A 2 -5.73 -11.24 4.93
C VAL A 2 -5.69 -12.07 6.20
N LEU A 3 -6.75 -12.81 6.53
CA LEU A 3 -6.78 -13.63 7.76
C LEU A 3 -5.72 -14.74 7.75
N ILE A 4 -5.54 -15.44 6.62
CA ILE A 4 -4.52 -16.48 6.47
C ILE A 4 -3.12 -15.88 6.64
N TYR A 5 -2.87 -14.74 5.98
CA TYR A 5 -1.62 -14.00 6.12
C TYR A 5 -1.35 -13.60 7.58
N PHE A 6 -2.35 -13.01 8.22
CA PHE A 6 -2.24 -12.47 9.57
C PHE A 6 -1.99 -13.59 10.59
N VAL A 7 -2.68 -14.72 10.47
CA VAL A 7 -2.46 -15.89 11.33
C VAL A 7 -1.05 -16.44 11.13
N ALA A 8 -0.56 -16.55 9.90
CA ALA A 8 0.79 -17.04 9.61
C ALA A 8 1.86 -16.12 10.22
N VAL A 9 1.74 -14.81 10.03
CA VAL A 9 2.67 -13.83 10.60
C VAL A 9 2.60 -13.81 12.12
N LEU A 10 1.41 -13.83 12.70
CA LEU A 10 1.25 -13.83 14.15
C LEU A 10 1.88 -15.09 14.76
N PHE A 11 1.71 -16.24 14.13
CA PHE A 11 2.38 -17.47 14.54
C PHE A 11 3.91 -17.32 14.53
N VAL A 12 4.49 -16.75 13.48
CA VAL A 12 5.94 -16.49 13.41
C VAL A 12 6.39 -15.57 14.54
N LEU A 13 5.68 -14.46 14.78
CA LEU A 13 6.04 -13.49 15.82
C LEU A 13 5.94 -14.10 17.21
N LEU A 14 4.86 -14.84 17.51
CA LEU A 14 4.69 -15.53 18.80
C LEU A 14 5.73 -16.63 19.02
N SER A 15 6.19 -17.27 17.95
CA SER A 15 7.27 -18.26 18.02
C SER A 15 8.66 -17.63 18.22
N ASN A 16 8.79 -16.32 17.99
CA ASN A 16 10.06 -15.58 18.02
C ASN A 16 9.98 -14.31 18.87
N LEU A 17 9.25 -14.35 20.00
CA LEU A 17 9.00 -13.17 20.86
C LEU A 17 10.28 -12.41 21.25
N GLY A 18 11.36 -13.14 21.54
CA GLY A 18 12.65 -12.55 21.93
C GLY A 18 13.32 -11.71 20.84
N ALA A 19 13.00 -11.97 19.57
CA ALA A 19 13.58 -11.25 18.42
C ALA A 19 12.78 -10.00 18.03
N ILE A 20 11.52 -9.86 18.47
CA ILE A 20 10.65 -8.75 18.09
C ILE A 20 11.24 -7.40 18.49
N LEU A 21 11.60 -7.25 19.77
CA LEU A 21 12.12 -5.98 20.29
C LEU A 21 13.48 -5.61 19.66
N PRO A 22 14.46 -6.54 19.52
CA PRO A 22 15.65 -6.30 18.72
C PRO A 22 15.39 -5.86 17.28
N SER A 23 14.47 -6.53 16.57
CA SER A 23 14.11 -6.16 15.19
C SER A 23 13.48 -4.76 15.11
N PHE A 24 12.61 -4.40 16.05
CA PHE A 24 12.07 -3.03 16.13
C PHE A 24 13.16 -2.00 16.42
N LYS A 25 14.07 -2.31 17.35
CA LYS A 25 15.20 -1.43 17.67
C LYS A 25 16.09 -1.22 16.44
N LEU A 26 16.31 -2.27 15.65
CA LEU A 26 17.08 -2.19 14.40
C LEU A 26 16.42 -1.23 13.40
N ILE A 27 15.09 -1.33 13.18
CA ILE A 27 14.36 -0.40 12.29
C ILE A 27 14.63 1.06 12.68
N ILE A 28 14.48 1.39 13.97
CA ILE A 28 14.68 2.76 14.44
C ILE A 28 16.14 3.17 14.35
N THR A 29 17.07 2.31 14.76
CA THR A 29 18.50 2.64 14.77
C THR A 29 19.02 2.87 13.35
N GLU A 30 18.65 2.03 12.39
CA GLU A 30 19.05 2.17 10.98
C GLU A 30 18.35 3.35 10.29
N ALA A 31 17.09 3.64 10.63
CA ALA A 31 16.39 4.80 10.09
C ALA A 31 17.05 6.14 10.47
N PHE A 32 17.72 6.20 11.63
CA PHE A 32 18.44 7.38 12.12
C PHE A 32 19.97 7.21 12.13
N ASN A 33 20.51 6.24 11.40
CA ASN A 33 21.95 6.02 11.34
C ASN A 33 22.63 7.10 10.45
N PHE A 34 23.21 8.09 11.10
CA PHE A 34 23.84 9.24 10.43
C PHE A 34 25.15 8.89 9.72
N GLU A 35 25.86 7.82 10.08
CA GLU A 35 27.08 7.39 9.37
C GLU A 35 26.73 6.90 7.96
N THR A 36 25.68 6.09 7.83
CA THR A 36 25.13 5.66 6.53
C THR A 36 24.46 6.81 5.78
N ALA A 37 23.84 7.75 6.51
CA ALA A 37 23.18 8.92 5.93
C ALA A 37 24.13 9.98 5.36
N ILE A 38 25.42 9.97 5.73
CA ILE A 38 26.44 10.84 5.13
C ILE A 38 26.87 10.31 3.75
N GLN A 39 26.85 8.99 3.53
CA GLN A 39 27.15 8.37 2.23
C GLN A 39 25.94 8.34 1.27
N GLY A 40 24.72 8.20 1.79
CA GLY A 40 23.47 8.10 0.99
C GLY A 40 22.55 9.33 1.02
N GLY A 41 22.84 10.32 1.86
CA GLY A 41 22.01 11.49 2.12
C GLY A 41 20.75 11.17 2.95
N ILE A 42 20.56 11.86 4.08
CA ILE A 42 19.33 11.76 4.92
C ILE A 42 18.06 11.88 4.05
N TRP A 43 18.07 12.80 3.08
CA TRP A 43 16.97 12.99 2.15
C TRP A 43 16.73 11.80 1.21
N GLY A 44 17.77 11.04 0.86
CA GLY A 44 17.64 9.83 0.05
C GLY A 44 16.83 8.75 0.76
N VAL A 45 17.09 8.52 2.04
CA VAL A 45 16.34 7.55 2.87
C VAL A 45 14.89 7.98 3.05
N VAL A 46 14.66 9.27 3.33
CA VAL A 46 13.30 9.82 3.48
C VAL A 46 12.51 9.70 2.17
N ILE A 47 13.11 10.06 1.04
CA ILE A 47 12.48 9.96 -0.28
C ILE A 47 12.18 8.50 -0.62
N LEU A 48 13.13 7.58 -0.39
CA LEU A 48 12.92 6.16 -0.64
C LEU A 48 11.79 5.59 0.22
N GLY A 49 11.78 5.93 1.51
CA GLY A 49 10.72 5.55 2.44
C GLY A 49 9.35 6.08 2.00
N ALA A 50 9.28 7.37 1.62
CA ALA A 50 8.05 7.99 1.13
C ALA A 50 7.54 7.32 -0.16
N ARG A 51 8.42 7.05 -1.14
CA ARG A 51 8.06 6.35 -2.37
C ARG A 51 7.49 4.96 -2.10
N ARG A 52 8.15 4.18 -1.23
CA ARG A 52 7.69 2.84 -0.86
C ARG A 52 6.39 2.87 -0.07
N ALA A 53 6.21 3.83 0.84
CA ALA A 53 4.97 4.01 1.58
C ALA A 53 3.79 4.34 0.65
N MET A 54 4.00 5.28 -0.29
CA MET A 54 2.99 5.62 -1.30
C MET A 54 2.61 4.43 -2.18
N PHE A 55 3.58 3.56 -2.52
CA PHE A 55 3.31 2.36 -3.30
C PHE A 55 2.43 1.35 -2.55
N SER A 56 2.50 1.33 -1.21
CA SER A 56 1.70 0.41 -0.39
C SER A 56 0.29 0.95 -0.17
N ASN A 57 0.16 2.16 0.39
CA ASN A 57 -1.12 2.69 0.86
C ASN A 57 -1.80 3.69 -0.08
N GLU A 58 -1.15 4.05 -1.19
CA GLU A 58 -1.67 5.00 -2.19
C GLU A 58 -2.05 6.38 -1.61
N ALA A 59 -1.43 6.77 -0.49
CA ALA A 59 -1.71 8.04 0.16
C ALA A 59 -1.39 9.22 -0.79
N GLY A 60 -2.36 10.12 -0.93
CA GLY A 60 -2.24 11.31 -1.77
C GLY A 60 -2.43 11.07 -3.28
N LEU A 61 -2.60 9.82 -3.74
CA LEU A 61 -2.80 9.51 -5.17
C LEU A 61 -4.21 9.82 -5.67
N GLY A 62 -5.21 9.82 -4.77
CA GLY A 62 -6.62 10.10 -5.12
C GLY A 62 -7.39 8.90 -5.70
N SER A 63 -6.78 7.71 -5.72
CA SER A 63 -7.39 6.46 -6.18
C SER A 63 -8.43 5.90 -5.19
N ALA A 64 -8.08 5.80 -3.90
CA ALA A 64 -8.98 5.24 -2.87
C ALA A 64 -10.36 5.94 -2.81
N PRO A 65 -10.48 7.28 -2.88
CA PRO A 65 -11.77 7.95 -2.97
C PRO A 65 -12.66 7.52 -4.13
N MET A 66 -12.10 7.02 -5.25
CA MET A 66 -12.90 6.52 -6.39
C MET A 66 -13.70 5.27 -6.03
N TYR A 67 -13.21 4.48 -5.08
CA TYR A 67 -13.90 3.29 -4.58
C TYR A 67 -14.86 3.66 -3.45
N HIS A 68 -14.40 4.43 -2.48
CA HIS A 68 -15.21 4.91 -1.36
C HIS A 68 -16.39 5.79 -1.81
N GLY A 69 -16.26 6.53 -2.92
CA GLY A 69 -17.36 7.28 -3.52
C GLY A 69 -18.50 6.43 -4.09
N GLN A 70 -18.34 5.11 -4.15
CA GLN A 70 -19.40 4.17 -4.54
C GLN A 70 -20.11 3.52 -3.33
N SER A 71 -19.66 3.82 -2.11
CA SER A 71 -20.31 3.35 -0.90
C SER A 71 -21.75 3.89 -0.81
N LYS A 72 -22.63 3.11 -0.16
CA LYS A 72 -24.00 3.53 0.12
C LYS A 72 -24.02 4.27 1.46
N THR A 73 -23.48 5.48 1.47
CA THR A 73 -23.45 6.35 2.64
C THR A 73 -23.93 7.75 2.28
N ASP A 74 -24.75 8.32 3.15
CA ASP A 74 -25.22 9.70 3.02
C ASP A 74 -24.29 10.67 3.77
N GLU A 75 -23.37 10.14 4.58
CA GLU A 75 -22.44 10.92 5.39
C GLU A 75 -20.99 10.76 4.88
N PRO A 76 -20.49 11.71 4.07
CA PRO A 76 -19.17 11.59 3.44
C PRO A 76 -18.02 11.61 4.45
N ILE A 77 -18.20 12.25 5.60
CA ILE A 77 -17.19 12.26 6.67
C ILE A 77 -17.05 10.88 7.28
N GLN A 78 -18.16 10.17 7.53
CA GLN A 78 -18.13 8.81 8.04
C GLN A 78 -17.37 7.88 7.09
N GLU A 79 -17.63 7.97 5.78
CA GLU A 79 -16.92 7.18 4.80
C GLU A 79 -15.44 7.54 4.71
N GLY A 80 -15.10 8.82 4.85
CA GLY A 80 -13.72 9.27 4.96
C GLY A 80 -13.00 8.66 6.17
N LEU A 81 -13.67 8.52 7.32
CA LEU A 81 -13.11 7.84 8.49
C LEU A 81 -12.86 6.35 8.21
N VAL A 82 -13.79 5.67 7.53
CA VAL A 82 -13.61 4.27 7.10
C VAL A 82 -12.45 4.14 6.13
N ALA A 83 -12.33 5.05 5.16
CA ALA A 83 -11.24 5.06 4.18
C ALA A 83 -9.86 5.21 4.84
N MET A 84 -9.74 5.99 5.92
CA MET A 84 -8.49 6.15 6.67
C MET A 84 -8.01 4.87 7.36
N LEU A 85 -8.89 3.89 7.59
CA LEU A 85 -8.48 2.59 8.13
C LEU A 85 -7.62 1.80 7.14
N GLY A 86 -7.77 2.04 5.83
CA GLY A 86 -7.02 1.37 4.78
C GLY A 86 -5.50 1.52 4.97
N PRO A 87 -4.95 2.74 4.91
CA PRO A 87 -3.52 2.99 5.13
C PRO A 87 -2.99 2.51 6.49
N PHE A 88 -3.81 2.59 7.55
CA PHE A 88 -3.43 2.10 8.86
C PHE A 88 -3.27 0.57 8.87
N ILE A 89 -4.27 -0.16 8.37
CA ILE A 89 -4.22 -1.63 8.33
C ILE A 89 -3.10 -2.09 7.39
N ASP A 90 -2.97 -1.47 6.23
CA ASP A 90 -1.96 -1.85 5.24
C ASP A 90 -0.53 -1.54 5.72
N THR A 91 -0.19 -0.27 5.92
CA THR A 91 1.20 0.13 6.19
C THR A 91 1.58 -0.08 7.65
N ILE A 92 0.75 0.37 8.59
CA ILE A 92 1.13 0.37 10.01
C ILE A 92 1.03 -1.03 10.59
N VAL A 93 -0.01 -1.80 10.24
CA VAL A 93 -0.17 -3.16 10.74
C VAL A 93 0.54 -4.16 9.83
N VAL A 94 0.07 -4.35 8.59
CA VAL A 94 0.50 -5.45 7.71
C VAL A 94 1.96 -5.31 7.27
N CYS A 95 2.40 -4.16 6.74
CA CYS A 95 3.79 -3.98 6.32
C CYS A 95 4.77 -4.06 7.50
N THR A 96 4.41 -3.52 8.66
CA THR A 96 5.26 -3.57 9.86
C THR A 96 5.49 -5.01 10.33
N ILE A 97 4.43 -5.80 10.48
CA ILE A 97 4.60 -7.21 10.90
C ILE A 97 5.36 -8.02 9.85
N THR A 98 5.22 -7.69 8.57
CA THR A 98 6.00 -8.28 7.47
C THR A 98 7.49 -7.95 7.60
N ALA A 99 7.81 -6.67 7.82
CA ALA A 99 9.18 -6.21 8.02
C ALA A 99 9.83 -6.89 9.23
N LEU A 100 9.10 -7.06 10.33
CA LEU A 100 9.60 -7.80 11.50
C LEU A 100 9.94 -9.25 11.15
N VAL A 101 9.07 -9.95 10.41
CA VAL A 101 9.33 -11.33 9.95
C VAL A 101 10.60 -11.39 9.09
N ILE A 102 10.79 -10.43 8.18
CA ILE A 102 11.99 -10.35 7.33
C ILE A 102 13.26 -10.12 8.15
N LEU A 103 13.21 -9.22 9.12
CA LEU A 103 14.36 -8.87 9.96
C LEU A 103 14.73 -10.02 10.90
N LEU A 104 13.76 -10.60 11.61
CA LEU A 104 14.01 -11.69 12.55
C LEU A 104 14.48 -12.97 11.85
N SER A 105 14.09 -13.19 10.59
CA SER A 105 14.55 -14.34 9.81
C SER A 105 15.95 -14.15 9.20
N GLY A 106 16.50 -12.93 9.25
CA GLY A 106 17.75 -12.56 8.59
C GLY A 106 17.68 -12.65 7.06
N ALA A 107 16.49 -12.68 6.45
CA ALA A 107 16.35 -12.87 5.00
C ALA A 107 16.89 -11.67 4.20
N TYR A 108 16.91 -10.49 4.82
CA TYR A 108 17.45 -9.27 4.23
C TYR A 108 18.96 -9.34 3.93
N LEU A 109 19.69 -10.27 4.56
CA LEU A 109 21.13 -10.49 4.33
C LEU A 109 21.41 -11.38 3.11
N GLU A 110 20.42 -12.11 2.61
CA GLU A 110 20.60 -13.10 1.53
C GLU A 110 20.08 -12.62 0.17
N ALA A 111 19.15 -11.66 0.18
CA ALA A 111 18.40 -11.25 -1.00
C ALA A 111 18.28 -9.71 -1.06
N GLU A 112 19.41 -9.02 -1.19
CA GLU A 112 19.48 -7.55 -1.02
C GLU A 112 18.56 -6.75 -1.96
N THR A 113 18.31 -7.23 -3.19
CA THR A 113 17.63 -6.42 -4.23
C THR A 113 16.22 -6.88 -4.60
N ASN A 114 15.77 -8.07 -4.17
CA ASN A 114 14.46 -8.60 -4.55
C ASN A 114 13.56 -8.82 -3.32
N GLY A 115 12.69 -7.85 -3.05
CA GLY A 115 11.80 -7.86 -1.88
C GLY A 115 10.81 -9.04 -1.84
N ILE A 116 10.33 -9.52 -2.99
CA ILE A 116 9.43 -10.68 -3.04
C ILE A 116 10.20 -11.93 -2.62
N LEU A 117 11.39 -12.12 -3.19
CA LEU A 117 12.25 -13.25 -2.88
C LEU A 117 12.70 -13.21 -1.40
N MET A 118 13.04 -12.03 -0.88
CA MET A 118 13.37 -11.82 0.52
C MET A 118 12.22 -12.24 1.45
N THR A 119 10.97 -11.88 1.12
CA THR A 119 9.79 -12.26 1.91
C THR A 119 9.54 -13.77 1.83
N LEU A 120 9.71 -14.39 0.65
CA LEU A 120 9.60 -15.85 0.49
C LEU A 120 10.64 -16.59 1.33
N ILE A 121 11.91 -16.16 1.31
CA ILE A 121 12.97 -16.73 2.15
C ILE A 121 12.61 -16.59 3.62
N ALA A 122 12.14 -15.42 4.05
CA ALA A 122 11.76 -15.17 5.44
C ALA A 122 10.70 -16.17 5.91
N PHE A 123 9.60 -16.27 5.16
CA PHE A 123 8.51 -17.19 5.50
C PHE A 123 8.93 -18.66 5.43
N LYS A 124 9.77 -19.04 4.46
CA LYS A 124 10.30 -20.41 4.38
C LYS A 124 11.08 -20.77 5.64
N LYS A 125 11.95 -19.88 6.12
CA LYS A 125 12.77 -20.08 7.32
C LYS A 125 11.93 -20.12 8.59
N THR A 126 10.90 -19.28 8.69
CA THR A 126 10.14 -19.10 9.93
C THR A 126 8.93 -20.01 10.06
N LEU A 127 8.47 -20.66 8.98
CA LEU A 127 7.32 -21.56 8.95
C LEU A 127 7.70 -22.95 8.45
N PHE A 128 8.60 -23.62 9.15
CA PHE A 128 8.93 -25.04 8.99
C PHE A 128 9.26 -25.47 7.54
N GLY A 129 9.78 -24.58 6.71
CA GLY A 129 10.15 -24.88 5.32
C GLY A 129 9.01 -24.83 4.29
N PHE A 130 7.76 -24.62 4.70
CA PHE A 130 6.58 -24.57 3.79
C PHE A 130 5.93 -23.17 3.71
N GLY A 131 6.44 -22.19 4.45
CA GLY A 131 5.87 -20.85 4.50
C GLY A 131 5.88 -20.10 3.17
N ASP A 132 6.86 -20.37 2.31
CA ASP A 132 6.95 -19.81 0.96
C ASP A 132 5.77 -20.22 0.08
N VAL A 133 5.34 -21.48 0.15
CA VAL A 133 4.17 -21.98 -0.59
C VAL A 133 2.88 -21.31 -0.12
N ILE A 134 2.68 -21.20 1.19
CA ILE A 134 1.52 -20.51 1.77
C ILE A 134 1.52 -19.05 1.33
N LEU A 135 2.67 -18.39 1.44
CA LEU A 135 2.81 -16.99 1.06
C LEU A 135 2.52 -16.80 -0.43
N MET A 136 2.98 -17.69 -1.31
CA MET A 136 2.73 -17.60 -2.75
C MET A 136 1.24 -17.62 -3.09
N ILE A 137 0.45 -18.48 -2.44
CA ILE A 137 -1.01 -18.53 -2.62
C ILE A 137 -1.66 -17.23 -2.16
N VAL A 138 -1.23 -16.73 -0.99
CA VAL A 138 -1.75 -15.49 -0.40
C VAL A 138 -1.41 -14.26 -1.27
N VAL A 139 -0.16 -14.14 -1.70
CA VAL A 139 0.33 -13.03 -2.54
C VAL A 139 -0.34 -13.06 -3.91
N SER A 140 -0.59 -14.24 -4.47
CA SER A 140 -1.36 -14.37 -5.72
C SER A 140 -2.78 -13.82 -5.57
N ALA A 141 -3.46 -14.11 -4.45
CA ALA A 141 -4.77 -13.54 -4.16
C ALA A 141 -4.72 -12.01 -3.98
N PHE A 142 -3.69 -11.49 -3.28
CA PHE A 142 -3.48 -10.04 -3.15
C PHE A 142 -3.27 -9.37 -4.51
N ALA A 143 -2.36 -9.91 -5.33
CA ALA A 143 -2.07 -9.38 -6.66
C ALA A 143 -3.33 -9.35 -7.56
N LEU A 144 -4.14 -10.42 -7.54
CA LEU A 144 -5.40 -10.46 -8.29
C LEU A 144 -6.39 -9.38 -7.82
N SER A 145 -6.51 -9.16 -6.51
CA SER A 145 -7.39 -8.11 -5.98
C SER A 145 -6.97 -6.71 -6.44
N THR A 146 -5.67 -6.44 -6.49
CA THR A 146 -5.11 -5.17 -7.00
C THR A 146 -5.35 -5.04 -8.49
N ILE A 147 -5.11 -6.09 -9.28
CA ILE A 147 -5.35 -6.10 -10.73
C ILE A 147 -6.80 -5.73 -11.06
N PHE A 148 -7.77 -6.33 -10.36
CA PHE A 148 -9.18 -6.00 -10.60
C PHE A 148 -9.55 -4.57 -10.18
N THR A 149 -8.97 -4.09 -9.08
CA THR A 149 -9.21 -2.73 -8.60
C THR A 149 -8.66 -1.67 -9.57
N TYR A 150 -7.46 -1.90 -10.12
CA TYR A 150 -6.85 -0.99 -11.10
C TYR A 150 -7.55 -1.01 -12.46
N SER A 151 -8.07 -2.16 -12.89
CA SER A 151 -8.99 -2.23 -14.03
C SER A 151 -10.19 -1.29 -13.82
N TYR A 152 -10.82 -1.33 -12.64
CA TYR A 152 -11.92 -0.44 -12.31
C TYR A 152 -11.51 1.05 -12.32
N PHE A 153 -10.39 1.41 -11.69
CA PHE A 153 -9.88 2.78 -11.69
C PHE A 153 -9.64 3.30 -13.10
N GLY A 154 -8.98 2.52 -13.96
CA GLY A 154 -8.73 2.91 -15.34
C GLY A 154 -10.00 3.07 -16.17
N VAL A 155 -10.99 2.19 -16.01
CA VAL A 155 -12.31 2.34 -16.67
C VAL A 155 -12.98 3.65 -16.26
N LYS A 156 -12.95 4.00 -14.97
CA LYS A 156 -13.56 5.25 -14.46
C LYS A 156 -12.82 6.48 -14.95
N SER A 157 -11.50 6.50 -14.89
CA SER A 157 -10.67 7.60 -15.37
C SER A 157 -10.84 7.83 -16.87
N LEU A 158 -10.84 6.76 -17.68
CA LEU A 158 -11.06 6.88 -19.13
C LEU A 158 -12.49 7.30 -19.46
N SER A 159 -13.49 6.78 -18.74
CA SER A 159 -14.88 7.19 -18.91
C SER A 159 -15.07 8.68 -18.63
N TYR A 160 -14.40 9.20 -17.60
CA TYR A 160 -14.42 10.63 -17.25
C TYR A 160 -13.76 11.47 -18.35
N LEU A 161 -12.56 11.09 -18.80
CA LEU A 161 -11.80 11.83 -19.81
C LEU A 161 -12.53 11.89 -21.17
N THR A 162 -13.10 10.76 -21.59
CA THR A 162 -13.79 10.64 -22.89
C THR A 162 -15.27 11.01 -22.84
N ARG A 163 -15.81 11.26 -21.63
CA ARG A 163 -17.24 11.43 -21.35
C ARG A 163 -18.09 10.27 -21.91
N SER A 164 -17.52 9.08 -22.00
CA SER A 164 -18.15 7.90 -22.62
C SER A 164 -17.89 6.63 -21.81
N THR A 165 -18.96 6.07 -21.25
CA THR A 165 -18.90 4.78 -20.52
C THR A 165 -18.56 3.61 -21.44
N LYS A 166 -18.86 3.73 -22.75
CA LYS A 166 -18.47 2.73 -23.75
C LYS A 166 -16.96 2.76 -23.98
N ALA A 167 -16.37 3.94 -24.15
CA ALA A 167 -14.93 4.10 -24.29
C ALA A 167 -14.18 3.55 -23.05
N GLY A 168 -14.70 3.82 -21.85
CA GLY A 168 -14.18 3.27 -20.60
C GLY A 168 -14.07 1.74 -20.59
N LYS A 169 -15.06 1.01 -21.11
CA LYS A 169 -15.01 -0.47 -21.17
C LYS A 169 -13.86 -0.99 -22.02
N TYR A 170 -13.45 -0.25 -23.05
CA TYR A 170 -12.31 -0.64 -23.88
C TYR A 170 -10.97 -0.55 -23.16
N PHE A 171 -10.90 0.21 -22.05
CA PHE A 171 -9.70 0.25 -21.19
C PHE A 171 -9.26 -1.15 -20.77
N ASN A 172 -10.20 -2.07 -20.49
CA ASN A 172 -9.86 -3.41 -20.02
C ASN A 172 -9.06 -4.23 -21.04
N TYR A 173 -9.30 -4.06 -22.34
CA TYR A 173 -8.50 -4.74 -23.37
C TYR A 173 -7.06 -4.25 -23.36
N PHE A 174 -6.88 -2.92 -23.30
CA PHE A 174 -5.56 -2.31 -23.15
C PHE A 174 -4.89 -2.77 -21.84
N TYR A 175 -5.62 -2.77 -20.73
CA TYR A 175 -5.11 -3.18 -19.43
C TYR A 175 -4.60 -4.63 -19.42
N ILE A 176 -5.34 -5.56 -20.02
CA ILE A 176 -4.90 -6.96 -20.15
C ILE A 176 -3.57 -7.06 -20.91
N ILE A 177 -3.42 -6.31 -22.00
CA ILE A 177 -2.15 -6.29 -22.77
C ILE A 177 -1.01 -5.78 -21.88
N THR A 178 -1.24 -4.72 -21.10
CA THR A 178 -0.20 -4.19 -20.19
C THR A 178 0.21 -5.18 -19.11
N ILE A 179 -0.70 -6.04 -18.62
CA ILE A 179 -0.36 -7.10 -17.65
C ILE A 179 0.62 -8.11 -18.26
N VAL A 180 0.39 -8.52 -19.51
CA VAL A 180 1.29 -9.46 -20.21
C VAL A 180 2.68 -8.84 -20.39
N ILE A 181 2.73 -7.57 -20.81
CA ILE A 181 4.00 -6.84 -20.97
C ILE A 181 4.72 -6.70 -19.62
N ALA A 182 3.99 -6.36 -18.55
CA ALA A 182 4.55 -6.23 -17.21
C ALA A 182 5.11 -7.55 -16.67
N ALA A 183 4.45 -8.68 -16.96
CA ALA A 183 4.88 -10.01 -16.49
C ALA A 183 6.23 -10.48 -17.08
N ILE A 184 6.62 -9.95 -18.24
CA ILE A 184 7.92 -10.26 -18.90
C ILE A 184 8.94 -9.12 -18.76
N SER A 185 8.57 -8.02 -18.11
CA SER A 185 9.43 -6.87 -17.87
C SER A 185 10.26 -7.04 -16.60
N SER A 186 11.37 -6.29 -16.48
CA SER A 186 12.14 -6.26 -15.23
C SER A 186 11.35 -5.55 -14.12
N VAL A 187 11.55 -5.99 -12.88
CA VAL A 187 10.91 -5.39 -11.70
C VAL A 187 11.22 -3.89 -11.60
N ASP A 188 12.48 -3.52 -11.84
CA ASP A 188 12.91 -2.12 -11.78
C ASP A 188 12.21 -1.23 -12.82
N LEU A 189 12.01 -1.74 -14.04
CA LEU A 189 11.29 -0.99 -15.09
C LEU A 189 9.84 -0.72 -14.65
N VAL A 190 9.16 -1.74 -14.14
CA VAL A 190 7.77 -1.64 -13.69
C VAL A 190 7.65 -0.67 -12.51
N VAL A 191 8.53 -0.79 -11.51
CA VAL A 191 8.55 0.11 -10.34
C VAL A 191 8.82 1.55 -10.76
N ASN A 192 9.79 1.81 -11.63
CA ASN A 192 10.11 3.17 -12.09
C ASN A 192 8.96 3.79 -12.89
N LEU A 193 8.26 3.00 -13.72
CA LEU A 193 7.09 3.47 -14.46
C LEU A 193 5.93 3.81 -13.51
N MET A 194 5.72 3.00 -12.47
CA MET A 194 4.72 3.25 -11.43
C MET A 194 5.06 4.50 -10.61
N ASP A 195 6.31 4.68 -10.18
CA ASP A 195 6.76 5.89 -9.48
C ASP A 195 6.46 7.16 -10.29
N LEU A 196 6.70 7.13 -11.61
CA LEU A 196 6.38 8.23 -12.51
C LEU A 196 4.87 8.47 -12.58
N ALA A 197 4.08 7.42 -12.80
CA ALA A 197 2.62 7.53 -12.90
C ALA A 197 1.99 8.07 -11.60
N TYR A 198 2.41 7.55 -10.46
CA TYR A 198 1.98 7.99 -9.14
C TYR A 198 2.37 9.44 -8.86
N SER A 199 3.57 9.86 -9.27
CA SER A 199 3.97 11.27 -9.15
C SER A 199 3.05 12.20 -9.96
N LEU A 200 2.70 11.80 -11.19
CA LEU A 200 1.78 12.56 -12.05
C LEU A 200 0.34 12.61 -11.51
N MET A 201 -0.10 11.57 -10.79
CA MET A 201 -1.41 11.54 -10.14
C MET A 201 -1.43 12.35 -8.84
N LEU A 202 -0.37 12.25 -8.04
CA LEU A 202 -0.26 12.89 -6.73
C LEU A 202 -0.33 14.41 -6.84
N ILE A 203 0.43 15.01 -7.78
CA ILE A 203 0.52 16.48 -7.91
C ILE A 203 -0.86 17.14 -8.06
N PRO A 204 -1.69 16.82 -9.07
CA PRO A 204 -2.99 17.45 -9.22
C PRO A 204 -3.95 17.10 -8.08
N ASN A 205 -3.92 15.86 -7.57
CA ASN A 205 -4.79 15.47 -6.47
C ASN A 205 -4.48 16.24 -5.18
N MET A 206 -3.21 16.35 -4.81
CA MET A 206 -2.80 17.08 -3.61
C MET A 206 -3.12 18.57 -3.70
N ILE A 207 -2.96 19.18 -4.88
CA ILE A 207 -3.39 20.57 -5.11
C ILE A 207 -4.90 20.69 -4.86
N ALA A 208 -5.72 19.80 -5.42
CA ALA A 208 -7.16 19.81 -5.23
C ALA A 208 -7.55 19.63 -3.75
N VAL A 209 -6.93 18.67 -3.05
CA VAL A 209 -7.17 18.42 -1.62
C VAL A 209 -6.84 19.64 -0.77
N LEU A 210 -5.70 20.29 -1.01
CA LEU A 210 -5.29 21.48 -0.26
C LEU A 210 -6.28 22.64 -0.48
N LEU A 211 -6.70 22.88 -1.73
CA LEU A 211 -7.69 23.91 -2.06
C LEU A 211 -9.08 23.62 -1.47
N LEU A 212 -9.48 22.36 -1.40
CA LEU A 212 -10.78 21.94 -0.88
C LEU A 212 -10.78 21.69 0.63
N SER A 213 -9.61 21.69 1.28
CA SER A 213 -9.46 21.43 2.71
C SER A 213 -10.36 22.29 3.61
N PRO A 214 -10.66 23.58 3.33
CA PRO A 214 -11.57 24.36 4.18
C PRO A 214 -12.99 23.79 4.17
N LYS A 215 -13.46 23.28 3.02
CA LYS A 215 -14.80 22.68 2.87
C LYS A 215 -14.89 21.36 3.61
N VAL A 216 -13.87 20.51 3.47
CA VAL A 216 -13.79 19.22 4.19
C VAL A 216 -13.77 19.46 5.70
N ASN A 217 -12.97 20.43 6.17
CA ASN A 217 -12.89 20.78 7.59
C ASN A 217 -14.23 21.32 8.13
N ALA A 218 -14.97 22.10 7.34
CA ALA A 218 -16.30 22.57 7.72
C ALA A 218 -17.31 21.41 7.83
N ALA A 219 -17.32 20.50 6.84
CA ALA A 219 -18.17 19.32 6.86
C ALA A 219 -17.83 18.39 8.04
N ALA A 220 -16.55 18.17 8.33
CA ALA A 220 -16.10 17.38 9.48
C ALA A 220 -16.57 17.98 10.80
N ARG A 221 -16.46 19.31 10.98
CA ARG A 221 -16.96 19.99 12.19
C ARG A 221 -18.47 19.79 12.37
N SER A 222 -19.25 19.96 11.31
CA SER A 222 -20.71 19.72 11.34
C SER A 222 -21.04 18.28 11.71
N TYR A 223 -20.39 17.31 11.07
CA TYR A 223 -20.57 15.88 11.36
C TYR A 223 -20.31 15.56 12.84
N PHE A 224 -19.16 15.99 13.39
CA PHE A 224 -18.83 15.69 14.79
C PHE A 224 -19.71 16.43 15.80
N GLN A 225 -20.27 17.59 15.44
CA GLN A 225 -21.26 18.27 16.27
C GLN A 225 -22.57 17.48 16.33
N ARG A 226 -23.12 17.08 15.17
CA ARG A 226 -24.34 16.25 15.09
C ARG A 226 -24.15 14.89 15.77
N PHE A 227 -22.98 14.26 15.58
CA PHE A 227 -22.64 12.99 16.25
C PHE A 227 -22.68 13.12 17.78
N LYS A 228 -22.10 14.19 18.33
CA LYS A 228 -22.12 14.44 19.79
C LYS A 228 -23.52 14.76 20.31
N ALA A 229 -24.37 15.37 19.49
CA ALA A 229 -25.75 15.69 19.82
C ALA A 229 -26.72 14.50 19.64
N ASN A 230 -26.26 13.35 19.13
CA ASN A 230 -27.08 12.20 18.72
C ASN A 230 -28.12 12.56 17.63
N GLU A 231 -27.72 13.37 16.65
CA GLU A 231 -28.56 13.85 15.54
C GLU A 231 -28.18 13.20 14.18
N LEU A 232 -27.57 12.02 14.21
CA LEU A 232 -27.18 11.23 13.03
C LEU A 232 -28.06 9.99 12.86
#